data_AF-A0A2G9PAI8-F1
#
_entry.id   AF-A0A2G9PAI8-F1
#
_cell.length_a   1.000
_cell.length_b   1.000
_cell.length_c   1.000
_cell.angle_alpha   90.00
_cell.angle_beta   90.00
_cell.angle_gamma   90.00
#
_symmetry.space_group_name_H-M   'P 1'
#
loop_
_entity.id
_entity.type
_entity.pdbx_description
1 polymer ?
#
loop_
_entity_poly.entity_id
_entity_poly.type
_entity_poly.pdbx_seq_one_letter_code
_entity_poly.pdbx_strand_id
1 'polypeptide(L)'
;MAEFKWNDGKIDYDFENDSLLIYSPSHRGEYAKSYSIEDFIIDVDDQNQVISYEFLNAAELFGVPKSALNKGIHVKGKFNIERQKKRINIEIQLVVKYRNKQLQSNYVRDLVRDDLKNIKSSKASISAS
;
A
#
# COMPACT_ATOMS: atom_id res chain seq x y z
N MET A 1 -9.71 11.01 14.20
CA MET A 1 -9.12 10.23 13.09
C MET A 1 -8.24 9.16 13.71
N ALA A 2 -8.39 7.90 13.31
CA ALA A 2 -7.59 6.82 13.90
C ALA A 2 -6.18 6.83 13.31
N GLU A 3 -5.16 6.61 14.14
CA GLU A 3 -3.77 6.46 13.71
C GLU A 3 -3.31 5.03 13.97
N PHE A 4 -2.71 4.42 12.97
CA PHE A 4 -2.24 3.04 13.00
C PHE A 4 -0.75 3.01 12.68
N LYS A 5 -0.03 2.12 13.37
CA LYS A 5 1.33 1.76 13.01
C LYS A 5 1.35 0.28 12.73
N TRP A 6 1.54 -0.08 11.47
CA TRP A 6 1.73 -1.46 11.06
C TRP A 6 3.22 -1.79 11.27
N ASN A 7 3.55 -2.09 12.52
CA ASN A 7 4.90 -2.48 12.93
C ASN A 7 5.27 -3.89 12.45
N ASP A 8 4.27 -4.66 12.05
CA ASP A 8 4.34 -6.04 11.58
C ASP A 8 3.93 -6.17 10.10
N GLY A 9 3.95 -5.07 9.36
CA GLY A 9 3.53 -5.04 7.97
C GLY A 9 4.21 -6.13 7.15
N LYS A 10 3.43 -6.82 6.32
CA LYS A 10 3.89 -7.85 5.40
C LYS A 10 3.74 -7.38 3.96
N ILE A 11 4.60 -7.94 3.12
CA ILE A 11 4.63 -7.69 1.69
C ILE A 11 4.46 -9.03 1.00
N ASP A 12 3.63 -9.03 -0.03
CA ASP A 12 3.55 -10.12 -0.99
C ASP A 12 3.65 -9.53 -2.40
N TYR A 13 4.47 -10.14 -3.26
CA TYR A 13 4.64 -9.68 -4.64
C TYR A 13 4.27 -10.79 -5.59
N ASP A 14 3.23 -10.54 -6.39
CA ASP A 14 2.83 -11.40 -7.48
C ASP A 14 3.63 -11.05 -8.74
N PHE A 15 4.58 -11.92 -9.09
CA PHE A 15 5.43 -11.75 -10.27
C PHE A 15 4.65 -11.83 -11.59
N GLU A 16 3.61 -12.66 -11.66
CA GLU A 16 2.82 -12.86 -12.87
C GLU A 16 1.97 -11.63 -13.16
N ASN A 17 1.27 -11.12 -12.13
CA ASN A 17 0.39 -9.97 -12.24
C ASN A 17 1.08 -8.61 -12.03
N ASP A 18 2.37 -8.60 -11.67
CA ASP A 18 3.13 -7.40 -11.30
C ASP A 18 2.43 -6.56 -10.22
N SER A 19 2.00 -7.25 -9.17
CA SER A 19 1.23 -6.64 -8.09
C SER A 19 1.95 -6.73 -6.76
N LEU A 20 2.06 -5.62 -6.05
CA LEU A 20 2.70 -5.53 -4.74
C LEU A 20 1.65 -5.29 -3.66
N LEU A 21 1.30 -6.34 -2.93
CA LEU A 21 0.39 -6.29 -1.80
C LEU A 21 1.15 -5.94 -0.52
N ILE A 22 0.59 -5.03 0.25
CA ILE A 22 1.07 -4.57 1.54
C ILE A 22 -0.07 -4.69 2.55
N TYR A 23 0.09 -5.47 3.61
CA TYR A 23 -0.99 -5.73 4.56
C TYR A 23 -0.47 -5.85 6.00
N SER A 24 -1.36 -5.70 6.98
CA SER A 24 -1.04 -5.98 8.39
C SER A 24 -1.60 -7.35 8.80
N PRO A 25 -0.76 -8.34 9.12
CA PRO A 25 -1.22 -9.68 9.51
C PRO A 25 -1.88 -9.70 10.89
N SER A 26 -1.60 -8.73 11.76
CA SER A 26 -2.29 -8.59 13.05
C SER A 26 -3.66 -7.95 12.98
N HIS A 27 -4.07 -7.47 11.79
CA HIS A 27 -5.43 -7.00 11.58
C HIS A 27 -6.41 -8.17 11.79
N ARG A 28 -7.48 -7.94 12.58
CA ARG A 28 -8.44 -8.98 12.98
C ARG A 28 -9.82 -8.87 12.35
N GLY A 29 -10.09 -7.80 11.61
CA GLY A 29 -11.33 -7.64 10.86
C GLY A 29 -11.38 -8.59 9.67
N GLU A 30 -12.60 -9.01 9.32
CA GLU A 30 -12.84 -9.81 8.12
C GLU A 30 -12.87 -8.89 6.90
N TYR A 31 -12.25 -9.33 5.80
CA TYR A 31 -12.35 -8.64 4.52
C TYR A 31 -13.81 -8.40 4.15
N ALA A 32 -14.13 -7.18 3.74
CA ALA A 32 -15.46 -6.84 3.25
C ALA A 32 -15.49 -6.45 1.77
N LYS A 33 -14.58 -5.57 1.34
CA LYS A 33 -14.57 -5.03 -0.02
C LYS A 33 -13.24 -4.41 -0.38
N SER A 34 -13.04 -4.26 -1.69
CA SER A 34 -11.90 -3.59 -2.30
C SER A 34 -12.33 -2.31 -3.01
N TYR A 35 -11.47 -1.30 -3.01
CA TYR A 35 -11.62 -0.07 -3.78
C TYR A 35 -10.47 0.05 -4.78
N SER A 36 -10.76 -0.14 -6.06
CA SER A 36 -9.80 0.08 -7.14
C SER A 36 -9.67 1.57 -7.45
N ILE A 37 -8.48 2.12 -7.21
CA ILE A 37 -8.15 3.54 -7.35
C ILE A 37 -6.94 3.66 -8.26
N GLU A 38 -7.19 3.76 -9.56
CA GLU A 38 -6.17 3.93 -10.60
C GLU A 38 -5.09 2.83 -10.50
N ASP A 39 -3.92 3.18 -9.94
CA ASP A 39 -2.74 2.34 -9.89
C ASP A 39 -2.67 1.47 -8.61
N PHE A 40 -3.67 1.54 -7.73
CA PHE A 40 -3.70 0.76 -6.49
C PHE A 40 -5.10 0.34 -6.07
N ILE A 41 -5.17 -0.70 -5.25
CA ILE A 41 -6.38 -1.22 -4.62
C ILE A 41 -6.26 -1.05 -3.10
N ILE A 42 -7.34 -0.64 -2.45
CA ILE A 42 -7.45 -0.61 -0.99
C ILE A 42 -8.47 -1.65 -0.55
N ASP A 43 -8.05 -2.63 0.24
CA ASP A 43 -8.99 -3.52 0.91
C ASP A 43 -9.39 -2.95 2.27
N VAL A 44 -10.66 -3.14 2.61
CA VAL A 44 -11.19 -2.76 3.92
C VAL A 44 -11.92 -3.92 4.60
N ASP A 45 -11.95 -3.87 5.93
CA ASP A 45 -12.74 -4.77 6.76
C ASP A 45 -14.24 -4.41 6.78
N ASP A 46 -15.02 -5.24 7.47
CA ASP A 46 -16.45 -5.05 7.77
C ASP A 46 -16.77 -3.73 8.52
N GLN A 47 -15.75 -3.11 9.13
CA GLN A 47 -15.81 -1.81 9.78
C GLN A 47 -15.30 -0.65 8.90
N ASN A 48 -15.03 -0.90 7.62
CA ASN A 48 -14.44 0.02 6.64
C ASN A 48 -13.06 0.58 7.04
N GLN A 49 -12.31 -0.13 7.88
CA GLN A 49 -10.91 0.15 8.17
C GLN A 49 -10.03 -0.46 7.08
N VAL A 50 -8.98 0.25 6.69
CA VAL A 50 -8.04 -0.27 5.70
C VAL A 50 -7.23 -1.43 6.30
N ILE A 51 -7.13 -2.52 5.54
CA ILE A 51 -6.40 -3.74 5.93
C ILE A 51 -5.22 -4.03 5.00
N SER A 52 -5.28 -3.55 3.76
CA SER A 52 -4.21 -3.70 2.78
C SER A 52 -4.16 -2.52 1.80
N TYR A 53 -3.01 -2.40 1.13
CA TYR A 53 -2.81 -1.63 -0.09
C TYR A 53 -2.15 -2.54 -1.11
N GLU A 54 -2.69 -2.63 -2.31
CA GLU A 54 -2.11 -3.39 -3.41
C GLU A 54 -1.75 -2.44 -4.55
N PHE A 55 -0.49 -2.44 -4.97
CA PHE A 55 0.01 -1.58 -6.05
C PHE A 55 0.11 -2.38 -7.34
N LEU A 56 -0.65 -1.95 -8.36
CA LEU A 56 -0.70 -2.58 -9.67
C LEU A 56 0.46 -2.08 -10.54
N ASN A 57 0.96 -2.93 -11.45
CA ASN A 57 2.11 -2.64 -12.30
C ASN A 57 3.32 -2.13 -11.49
N ALA A 58 3.60 -2.78 -10.35
CA ALA A 58 4.54 -2.29 -9.35
C ALA A 58 5.94 -2.03 -9.92
N ALA A 59 6.41 -2.86 -10.86
CA ALA A 59 7.71 -2.65 -11.51
C ALA A 59 7.78 -1.30 -12.25
N GLU A 60 6.73 -0.96 -13.00
CA GLU A 60 6.62 0.33 -13.69
C GLU A 60 6.42 1.46 -12.69
N LEU A 61 5.50 1.29 -11.74
CA LEU A 61 5.15 2.29 -10.73
C LEU A 61 6.35 2.75 -9.90
N PHE A 62 7.22 1.81 -9.54
CA PHE A 62 8.42 2.07 -8.76
C PHE A 62 9.68 2.17 -9.63
N GLY A 63 9.61 2.02 -10.95
CA GLY A 63 10.76 2.09 -11.84
C GLY A 63 11.85 1.04 -11.53
N VAL A 64 11.45 -0.14 -11.05
CA VAL A 64 12.35 -1.25 -10.72
C VAL A 64 11.98 -2.49 -11.54
N PRO A 65 12.96 -3.32 -11.97
CA PRO A 65 12.62 -4.54 -12.70
C PRO A 65 11.77 -5.50 -11.84
N LYS A 66 10.80 -6.22 -12.43
CA LYS A 66 10.03 -7.28 -11.73
C LYS A 66 10.92 -8.25 -10.95
N SER A 67 12.07 -8.63 -11.53
CA SER A 67 13.05 -9.51 -10.88
C SER A 67 13.64 -8.94 -9.59
N ALA A 68 13.65 -7.62 -9.41
CA ALA A 68 14.08 -6.95 -8.19
C ALA A 68 12.99 -6.94 -7.10
N LEU A 69 11.72 -7.08 -7.49
CA LEU A 69 10.57 -7.19 -6.59
C LEU A 69 10.35 -8.63 -6.10
N ASN A 70 11.01 -9.63 -6.68
CA ASN A 70 10.78 -11.02 -6.28
C ASN A 70 11.36 -11.37 -4.89
N LYS A 71 12.42 -10.67 -4.42
CA LYS A 71 13.07 -10.96 -3.14
C LYS A 71 13.68 -9.72 -2.49
N GLY A 72 13.65 -9.67 -1.16
CA GLY A 72 14.34 -8.63 -0.39
C GLY A 72 13.75 -7.24 -0.56
N ILE A 73 12.41 -7.18 -0.64
CA ILE A 73 11.66 -5.93 -0.66
C ILE A 73 11.57 -5.38 0.75
N HIS A 74 11.84 -4.10 0.90
CA HIS A 74 11.56 -3.34 2.09
C HIS A 74 10.70 -2.13 1.71
N VAL A 75 9.56 -1.97 2.37
CA VAL A 75 8.69 -0.81 2.19
C VAL A 75 8.63 0.00 3.47
N LYS A 76 8.82 1.30 3.35
CA LYS A 76 8.41 2.28 4.36
C LYS A 76 7.36 3.18 3.74
N GLY A 77 6.24 3.36 4.41
CA GLY A 77 5.15 4.14 3.84
C GLY A 77 4.37 4.93 4.88
N LYS A 78 3.75 6.00 4.42
CA LYS A 78 2.73 6.77 5.12
C LYS A 78 1.50 6.83 4.23
N PHE A 79 0.35 6.60 4.86
CA PHE A 79 -0.95 6.62 4.20
C PHE A 79 -1.87 7.49 5.01
N ASN A 80 -2.60 8.38 4.33
CA ASN A 80 -3.55 9.27 4.96
C ASN A 80 -4.83 9.29 4.13
N ILE A 81 -5.94 8.88 4.73
CA ILE A 81 -7.27 8.92 4.13
C ILE A 81 -8.11 9.92 4.92
N GLU A 82 -8.59 10.94 4.22
CA GLU A 82 -9.42 12.01 4.76
C GLU A 82 -10.82 11.93 4.14
N ARG A 83 -11.70 11.10 4.74
CA ARG A 83 -13.06 10.83 4.26
C ARG A 83 -13.86 12.09 3.94
N GLN A 84 -13.87 13.08 4.83
CA GLN A 84 -14.65 14.32 4.65
C GLN A 84 -14.15 15.15 3.46
N LYS A 85 -12.85 15.13 3.20
CA LYS A 85 -12.24 15.79 2.05
C LYS A 85 -12.21 14.91 0.82
N LYS A 86 -12.74 13.68 0.91
CA LYS A 86 -12.71 12.68 -0.16
C LYS A 86 -11.30 12.48 -0.70
N ARG A 87 -10.28 12.58 0.17
CA ARG A 87 -8.87 12.67 -0.24
C ARG A 87 -8.09 11.49 0.29
N ILE A 88 -7.17 11.00 -0.53
CA ILE A 88 -6.13 10.05 -0.12
C ILE A 88 -4.77 10.60 -0.48
N ASN A 89 -3.83 10.45 0.45
CA ASN A 89 -2.43 10.73 0.25
C ASN A 89 -1.63 9.48 0.62
N ILE A 90 -0.78 9.04 -0.30
CA ILE A 90 0.09 7.88 -0.17
C ILE A 90 1.51 8.35 -0.43
N GLU A 91 2.41 8.07 0.50
CA GLU A 91 3.84 8.29 0.35
C GLU A 91 4.55 6.97 0.67
N ILE A 92 5.22 6.39 -0.31
CA ILE A 92 5.93 5.11 -0.18
C ILE A 92 7.36 5.28 -0.62
N GLN A 93 8.25 4.70 0.17
CA GLN A 93 9.62 4.42 -0.19
C GLN A 93 9.80 2.91 -0.31
N LEU A 94 10.09 2.47 -1.52
CA LEU A 94 10.46 1.10 -1.84
C LEU A 94 11.99 0.99 -1.86
N VAL A 95 12.52 0.01 -1.16
CA VAL A 95 13.94 -0.36 -1.17
C VAL A 95 14.05 -1.83 -1.53
N VAL A 96 14.81 -2.15 -2.58
CA VAL A 96 15.04 -3.54 -3.01
C VAL A 96 16.53 -3.82 -3.19
N LYS A 97 16.94 -5.07 -2.95
CA LYS A 97 18.30 -5.53 -3.27
C LYS A 97 18.30 -6.20 -4.65
N TYR A 98 19.09 -5.66 -5.58
CA TYR A 98 19.19 -6.18 -6.94
C TYR A 98 20.65 -6.20 -7.43
N ARG A 99 21.16 -7.38 -7.80
CA ARG A 99 22.51 -7.60 -8.35
C ARG A 99 23.62 -6.86 -7.56
N ASN A 100 23.69 -7.12 -6.25
CA ASN A 100 24.64 -6.49 -5.31
C ASN A 100 24.51 -4.96 -5.15
N LYS A 101 23.43 -4.37 -5.67
CA LYS A 101 23.08 -2.96 -5.49
C LYS A 101 21.78 -2.84 -4.71
N GLN A 102 21.62 -1.72 -4.02
CA GLN A 102 20.35 -1.31 -3.45
C GLN A 102 19.69 -0.34 -4.42
N LEU A 103 18.48 -0.66 -4.87
CA LEU A 103 17.63 0.28 -5.60
C LEU A 103 16.65 0.90 -4.63
N GLN A 104 16.36 2.18 -4.83
CA GLN A 104 15.41 2.93 -4.03
C GLN A 104 14.50 3.71 -4.96
N SER A 105 13.21 3.66 -4.68
CA SER A 105 12.19 4.41 -5.39
C SER A 105 11.22 5.04 -4.41
N ASN A 106 10.73 6.22 -4.75
CA ASN A 106 9.70 6.89 -3.97
C ASN A 106 8.45 7.06 -4.85
N TYR A 107 7.31 6.63 -4.33
CA TYR A 107 6.00 6.82 -4.92
C TYR A 107 5.21 7.79 -4.05
N VAL A 108 4.66 8.84 -4.65
CA VAL A 108 3.78 9.78 -3.97
C VAL A 108 2.52 9.94 -4.80
N ARG A 109 1.37 9.81 -4.15
CA ARG A 109 0.08 10.02 -4.79
C ARG A 109 -0.83 10.82 -3.87
N ASP A 110 -1.57 11.72 -4.48
CA ASP A 110 -2.50 12.61 -3.79
C ASP A 110 -3.73 12.81 -4.67
N LEU A 111 -4.88 12.28 -4.25
CA LEU A 111 -6.08 12.16 -5.06
C LEU A 111 -7.31 12.59 -4.27
N VAL A 112 -8.29 13.16 -4.98
CA VAL A 112 -9.62 13.44 -4.46
C VAL A 112 -10.65 12.64 -5.27
N ARG A 113 -11.41 11.76 -4.62
CA ARG A 113 -12.40 10.87 -5.26
C ARG A 113 -13.63 10.60 -4.40
N ASP A 114 -14.79 10.53 -5.03
CA ASP A 114 -16.08 10.37 -4.35
C ASP A 114 -16.27 9.02 -3.65
N ASP A 115 -15.65 7.96 -4.16
CA ASP A 115 -15.69 6.61 -3.57
C ASP A 115 -14.98 6.53 -2.21
N LEU A 116 -14.02 7.42 -1.93
CA LEU A 116 -13.35 7.55 -0.64
C LEU A 116 -14.28 7.98 0.51
N LYS A 117 -15.48 8.48 0.21
CA LYS A 117 -16.48 8.82 1.24
C LYS A 117 -16.95 7.61 2.05
N ASN A 118 -16.64 6.40 1.59
CA ASN A 118 -17.05 5.14 2.21
C ASN A 118 -15.91 4.44 2.96
N ILE A 119 -14.69 4.99 2.94
CA ILE A 119 -13.55 4.50 3.70
C ILE A 119 -13.43 5.30 4.99
N LYS A 120 -13.13 4.63 6.11
CA LYS A 120 -12.92 5.31 7.40
C LYS A 120 -11.66 6.15 7.33
N SER A 121 -11.71 7.39 7.84
CA SER A 121 -10.50 8.22 7.89
C SER A 121 -9.44 7.58 8.76
N SER A 122 -8.22 7.48 8.23
CA SER A 122 -7.10 6.83 8.89
C SER A 122 -5.78 7.48 8.51
N LYS A 123 -4.85 7.49 9.46
CA LYS A 123 -3.42 7.65 9.18
C LYS A 123 -2.73 6.35 9.49
N ALA A 124 -1.91 5.86 8.59
CA ALA A 124 -1.09 4.68 8.82
C ALA A 124 0.37 4.98 8.48
N SER A 125 1.28 4.48 9.31
CA SER A 125 2.67 4.32 8.90
C SER A 125 3.02 2.84 8.88
N ILE A 126 3.69 2.40 7.81
CA ILE A 126 4.15 1.03 7.67
C ILE A 126 5.67 0.97 7.58
N SER A 127 6.22 -0.08 8.19
CA SER A 127 7.52 -0.62 7.84
C SER A 127 7.34 -2.11 7.61
N ALA A 128 7.60 -2.58 6.40
CA ALA A 128 7.38 -3.96 6.00
C ALA A 128 8.60 -4.51 5.25
N SER A 129 8.85 -5.81 5.38
CA SER A 129 10.04 -6.51 4.89
C SER A 129 9.79 -7.98 4.66
#